data_AF-A0A2T7PMQ2-F1
#
_entry.id   AF-A0A2T7PMQ2-F1
#
_cell.length_a   1.000
_cell.length_b   1.000
_cell.length_c   1.000
_cell.angle_alpha   90.00
_cell.angle_beta   90.00
_cell.angle_gamma   90.00
#
_symmetry.space_group_name_H-M   'P 1'
#
loop_
_entity.id
_entity.type
_entity.pdbx_description
1 polymer ?
#
loop_
_entity_poly.entity_id
_entity_poly.type
_entity_poly.pdbx_seq_one_letter_code
_entity_poly.pdbx_strand_id
1 'polypeptide(L)'
;MANESKQHGVFVRSDSSTTTLVPSDDPDLYVLCRLRPLTYELRPCAREIRECRWMTVEELRLESNKSSITKRITDILLHGLENGFDKVDIVSEEHDNL
;
A
#
# COMPACT_ATOMS: atom_id res chain seq x y z
N MET A 1 -0.56 -5.35 26.67
CA MET A 1 -1.66 -4.65 25.98
C MET A 1 -1.08 -3.96 24.75
N ALA A 2 -0.97 -4.68 23.63
CA ALA A 2 -0.52 -4.10 22.37
C ALA A 2 -1.72 -3.41 21.73
N ASN A 3 -1.62 -2.09 21.57
CA ASN A 3 -2.62 -1.21 21.01
C ASN A 3 -3.12 -1.73 19.64
N GLU A 4 -4.40 -2.08 19.54
CA GLU A 4 -5.07 -2.56 18.32
C GLU A 4 -4.97 -1.56 17.16
N SER A 5 -4.72 -0.28 17.43
CA SER A 5 -4.49 0.75 16.41
C SER A 5 -3.21 0.57 15.59
N LYS A 6 -2.30 -0.34 15.98
CA LYS A 6 -1.07 -0.64 15.20
C LYS A 6 -1.26 -1.74 14.15
N GLN A 7 -2.41 -2.41 14.10
CA GLN A 7 -2.64 -3.56 13.21
C GLN A 7 -2.80 -3.20 11.72
N HIS A 8 -2.93 -1.91 11.40
CA HIS A 8 -3.26 -1.42 10.06
C HIS A 8 -2.23 -0.40 9.55
N GLY A 9 -0.95 -0.63 9.84
CA GLY A 9 0.10 0.25 9.36
C GLY A 9 0.30 0.09 7.85
N VAL A 10 0.41 1.20 7.12
CA VAL A 10 0.69 1.18 5.69
C VAL A 10 2.20 1.24 5.47
N PHE A 11 2.74 0.29 4.72
CA PHE A 11 4.12 0.34 4.25
C PHE A 11 4.19 1.15 2.96
N VAL A 12 4.95 2.24 2.97
CA VAL A 12 5.13 3.11 1.80
C VAL A 12 6.60 3.13 1.42
N ARG A 13 6.89 2.68 0.21
CA ARG A 13 8.20 2.86 -0.42
C ARG A 13 8.19 4.20 -1.15
N SER A 14 8.96 5.18 -0.69
CA SER A 14 9.23 6.39 -1.47
C SER A 14 10.51 6.16 -2.26
N ASP A 15 10.37 5.96 -3.57
CA ASP A 15 11.48 6.09 -4.50
C ASP A 15 11.31 7.39 -5.31
N SER A 16 12.41 8.12 -5.49
CA SER A 16 12.53 9.23 -6.44
C SER A 16 13.61 8.85 -7.45
N SER A 17 13.43 7.71 -8.10
CA SER A 17 14.26 7.30 -9.23
C SER A 17 13.44 7.57 -10.48
N THR A 18 13.70 8.73 -11.09
CA THR A 18 13.30 9.02 -12.46
C THR A 18 14.02 8.03 -13.37
N THR A 19 13.45 6.84 -13.54
CA THR A 19 13.84 5.94 -14.62
C THR A 19 13.35 6.57 -15.90
N THR A 20 14.28 6.96 -16.78
CA THR A 20 13.99 7.31 -18.16
C THR A 20 13.29 6.12 -18.81
N LEU A 21 11.96 6.19 -18.87
CA LEU A 21 11.12 5.23 -19.55
C LEU A 21 11.37 5.38 -21.05
N VAL A 22 11.99 4.37 -21.64
CA VAL A 22 11.84 4.08 -23.06
C VAL A 22 10.36 3.77 -23.27
N PRO A 23 9.66 4.35 -24.27
CA PRO A 23 8.25 4.06 -24.45
C PRO A 23 8.12 2.60 -24.93
N SER A 24 7.73 1.72 -24.02
CA SER A 24 7.11 0.44 -24.34
C SER A 24 5.62 0.71 -24.48
N ASP A 25 5.02 0.34 -25.61
CA ASP A 25 3.58 0.51 -25.87
C ASP A 25 2.68 -0.40 -25.00
N ASP A 26 3.26 -1.18 -24.09
CA ASP A 26 2.54 -2.03 -23.15
C ASP A 26 2.22 -1.26 -21.86
N PRO A 27 0.95 -1.20 -21.43
CA PRO A 27 0.59 -0.54 -20.18
C PRO A 27 1.11 -1.35 -18.99
N ASP A 28 1.83 -0.69 -18.09
CA ASP A 28 2.20 -1.27 -16.80
C ASP A 28 0.94 -1.61 -15.99
N LEU A 29 0.87 -2.85 -15.51
CA LEU A 29 -0.16 -3.30 -14.58
C LEU A 29 0.41 -3.37 -13.16
N TYR A 30 -0.22 -2.64 -12.23
CA TYR A 30 0.10 -2.68 -10.80
C TYR A 30 -1.10 -3.22 -10.01
N VAL A 31 -0.85 -4.23 -9.18
CA VAL A 31 -1.86 -4.78 -8.25
C VAL A 31 -1.55 -4.30 -6.84
N LEU A 32 -2.54 -3.69 -6.19
CA LEU A 32 -2.45 -3.29 -4.79
C LEU A 32 -3.09 -4.37 -3.91
N CYS A 33 -2.30 -4.92 -2.98
CA CYS A 33 -2.77 -5.95 -2.06
C CYS A 33 -2.79 -5.43 -0.62
N ARG A 34 -3.86 -5.76 0.11
CA ARG A 34 -3.91 -5.57 1.56
C ARG A 34 -3.29 -6.79 2.24
N LEU A 35 -2.24 -6.56 3.02
CA LEU A 35 -1.51 -7.62 3.71
C LEU A 35 -1.67 -7.47 5.22
N ARG A 36 -1.65 -8.60 5.92
CA ARG A 36 -1.57 -8.64 7.38
C ARG A 36 -0.13 -8.89 7.80
N PRO A 37 0.50 -8.02 8.61
CA PRO A 37 1.87 -8.23 9.06
C PRO A 37 1.99 -9.50 9.91
N LEU A 38 3.07 -10.25 9.72
CA LEU A 38 3.45 -11.37 10.60
C LEU A 38 4.20 -10.88 11.84
N THR A 39 4.92 -9.77 11.71
CA THR A 39 5.67 -9.10 12.78
C THR A 39 5.61 -7.59 12.58
N TYR A 40 5.83 -6.83 13.66
CA TYR A 40 5.90 -5.38 13.65
C TYR A 40 7.34 -4.84 13.68
N GLU A 41 8.35 -5.72 13.77
CA GLU A 41 9.75 -5.34 13.68
C GLU A 41 10.10 -4.92 12.25
N LEU A 42 10.64 -3.71 12.07
CA LEU A 42 11.06 -3.20 10.77
C LEU A 42 12.55 -3.47 10.55
N ARG A 43 12.87 -4.12 9.42
CA ARG A 43 14.26 -4.34 8.95
C ARG A 43 14.41 -3.85 7.51
N PRO A 44 14.49 -2.53 7.27
CA PRO A 44 14.56 -1.98 5.92
C PRO A 44 15.90 -2.31 5.24
N CYS A 45 15.85 -2.54 3.93
CA CYS A 45 17.05 -2.64 3.10
C CYS A 45 17.72 -1.27 2.98
N ALA A 46 18.85 -1.07 3.66
CA ALA A 46 19.57 0.20 3.71
C ALA A 46 20.04 0.70 2.33
N ARG A 47 20.14 -0.18 1.32
CA ARG A 47 20.52 0.18 -0.05
C ARG A 47 19.36 0.74 -0.87
N GLU A 48 18.15 0.27 -0.62
CA GLU A 48 17.01 0.49 -1.51
C GLU A 48 15.91 1.35 -0.89
N ILE A 49 15.88 1.43 0.44
CA ILE A 49 14.82 2.11 1.18
C ILE A 49 15.42 3.30 1.90
N ARG A 50 14.94 4.50 1.53
CA ARG A 50 15.36 5.75 2.18
C ARG A 50 14.81 5.90 3.59
N GLU A 51 13.53 5.61 3.76
CA GLU A 51 12.83 5.71 5.04
C GLU A 51 11.75 4.63 5.13
N CYS A 52 11.61 4.01 6.30
CA CYS A 52 10.61 3.00 6.56
C CYS A 52 10.12 3.16 8.00
N ARG A 53 8.83 3.44 8.15
CA ARG A 53 8.17 3.55 9.44
C ARG A 53 6.74 3.07 9.33
N TRP A 54 6.21 2.59 10.45
CA TRP A 54 4.77 2.45 10.59
C TRP A 54 4.15 3.85 10.70
N MET A 55 3.02 4.04 10.04
CA MET A 55 2.20 5.25 10.12
C MET A 55 0.73 4.88 10.03
N THR A 56 -0.13 5.77 10.53
CA THR A 56 -1.59 5.65 10.37
C THR A 56 -2.01 5.95 8.93
N VAL A 57 -3.22 5.52 8.55
CA VAL A 57 -3.75 5.78 7.20
C VAL A 57 -4.01 7.27 7.01
N GLU A 58 -4.39 7.97 8.07
CA GLU A 58 -4.61 9.41 8.13
C GLU A 58 -3.30 10.19 7.94
N GLU A 59 -2.23 9.78 8.63
CA GLU A 59 -0.89 10.35 8.41
C GLU A 59 -0.46 10.15 6.96
N LEU A 60 -0.65 8.97 6.39
CA LEU A 60 -0.35 8.71 4.99
C LEU A 60 -1.18 9.60 4.05
N ARG A 61 -2.48 9.74 4.32
CA ARG A 61 -3.38 10.61 3.55
C ARG A 61 -2.87 12.06 3.54
N LEU A 62 -2.40 12.55 4.69
CA LEU A 62 -1.86 13.91 4.82
C LEU A 62 -0.49 14.07 4.15
N GLU A 63 0.38 13.06 4.21
CA GLU A 63 1.69 13.06 3.54
C GLU A 63 1.61 12.85 2.03
N SER A 64 0.46 12.40 1.51
CA SER A 64 0.21 12.06 0.10
C SER A 64 0.10 13.26 -0.85
N ASN A 65 1.00 14.24 -0.71
CA ASN A 65 1.28 15.27 -1.72
C ASN A 65 1.86 14.69 -3.04
N LYS A 66 1.91 13.35 -3.22
CA LYS A 66 2.80 12.70 -4.19
C LYS A 66 2.11 11.91 -5.33
N SER A 67 0.85 11.49 -5.23
CA SER A 67 0.11 10.96 -6.39
C SER A 67 -1.41 10.86 -6.17
N SER A 68 -2.20 10.93 -7.24
CA SER A 68 -3.66 10.73 -7.23
C SER A 68 -4.05 9.31 -6.79
N ILE A 69 -3.21 8.31 -7.08
CA ILE A 69 -3.46 6.91 -6.71
C ILE A 69 -3.32 6.69 -5.20
N THR A 70 -2.29 7.24 -4.54
CA THR A 70 -2.13 7.08 -3.08
C THR A 70 -3.30 7.68 -2.32
N LYS A 71 -3.81 8.85 -2.75
CA LYS A 71 -5.02 9.45 -2.14
C LYS A 71 -6.21 8.51 -2.21
N ARG A 72 -6.47 7.95 -3.40
CA ARG A 72 -7.59 7.03 -3.60
C ARG A 72 -7.44 5.74 -2.79
N ILE A 73 -6.21 5.24 -2.66
CA ILE A 73 -5.90 4.10 -1.80
C ILE A 73 -6.22 4.43 -0.34
N THR A 74 -5.82 5.60 0.16
CA THR A 74 -6.13 6.00 1.54
C THR A 74 -7.62 6.16 1.77
N ASP A 75 -8.39 6.67 0.79
CA ASP A 75 -9.86 6.72 0.87
C ASP A 75 -10.47 5.32 1.03
N ILE A 76 -10.01 4.36 0.21
CA ILE A 76 -10.47 2.96 0.24
C ILE A 76 -10.12 2.31 1.59
N LEU A 77 -8.89 2.50 2.07
CA LEU A 77 -8.43 1.95 3.34
C LEU A 77 -9.23 2.50 4.52
N LEU A 78 -9.49 3.82 4.55
CA LEU A 78 -10.31 4.45 5.60
C LEU A 78 -11.74 3.92 5.56
N HIS A 79 -12.34 3.78 4.36
CA HIS A 79 -13.67 3.20 4.24
C HIS A 79 -13.72 1.76 4.77
N GLY A 80 -12.72 0.94 4.44
CA GLY A 80 -12.62 -0.44 4.94
C GLY A 80 -12.41 -0.53 6.46
N LEU A 81 -11.64 0.39 7.04
CA LEU A 81 -11.46 0.49 8.50
C LEU A 81 -12.77 0.83 9.22
N GLU A 82 -13.56 1.75 8.68
CA GLU A 82 -14.82 2.19 9.27
C GLU A 82 -15.98 1.20 9.05
N ASN A 83 -16.02 0.56 7.88
CA ASN A 83 -17.20 -0.15 7.40
C ASN A 83 -17.02 -1.66 7.22
N GLY A 84 -15.80 -2.18 7.39
CA GLY A 84 -15.42 -3.57 7.12
C GLY A 84 -14.68 -3.72 5.78
N PHE A 85 -13.62 -4.54 5.77
CA PHE A 85 -12.80 -4.75 4.57
C PHE A 85 -13.44 -5.67 3.52
N ASP A 86 -14.47 -6.43 3.89
CA ASP A 86 -15.30 -7.21 2.96
C ASP A 86 -15.96 -6.35 1.87
N LYS A 87 -16.10 -5.04 2.12
CA LYS A 87 -16.68 -4.07 1.17
C LYS A 87 -15.69 -3.52 0.15
N VAL A 88 -14.39 -3.74 0.35
CA VAL A 88 -13.33 -3.14 -0.48
C VAL A 88 -12.31 -4.15 -1.01
N ASP A 89 -12.18 -5.30 -0.35
CA ASP A 89 -11.28 -6.34 -0.81
C ASP A 89 -11.82 -7.00 -2.08
N ILE A 90 -10.92 -7.25 -3.02
CA ILE A 90 -11.18 -8.03 -4.23
C ILE A 90 -10.49 -9.37 -4.05
N VAL A 91 -11.24 -10.45 -4.19
CA VAL A 91 -10.70 -11.81 -4.16
C VAL A 91 -10.23 -12.19 -5.55
N SER A 92 -8.99 -12.69 -5.65
CA SER A 92 -8.48 -13.28 -6.88
C SER A 92 -8.84 -14.76 -6.90
N GLU A 93 -9.48 -15.20 -7.96
CA GLU A 93 -9.82 -16.60 -8.20
C GLU A 93 -9.11 -17.07 -9.46
N GLU A 94 -8.51 -18.26 -9.41
CA GLU A 94 -7.98 -18.92 -10.60
C GLU A 94 -9.15 -19.57 -11.34
N HIS A 95 -9.36 -19.18 -12.59
CA HIS A 95 -10.35 -19.82 -13.45
C HIS A 95 -9.64 -20.81 -14.37
N ASP A 96 -10.00 -22.09 -14.27
CA ASP A 96 -9.57 -23.10 -15.24
C ASP A 96 -10.19 -22.79 -16.60
N ASN A 97 -9.35 -22.68 -17.63
CA ASN A 97 -9.79 -22.53 -19.01
C ASN A 97 -10.32 -23.88 -19.51
N LEU A 98 -11.59 -24.18 -19.25
CA LEU A 98 -12.33 -25.30 -19.87
C LEU A 98 -12.76 -24.97 -21.30
#